data_AF-A0A957UBY9-F1
#
_entry.id   AF-A0A957UBY9-F1
#
_cell.length_a   1.000
_cell.length_b   1.000
_cell.length_c   1.000
_cell.angle_alpha   90.00
_cell.angle_beta   90.00
_cell.angle_gamma   90.00
#
_symmetry.space_group_name_H-M   'P 1'
#
loop_
_entity.id
_entity.type
_entity.pdbx_description
1 polymer ?
#
loop_
_entity_poly.entity_id
_entity_poly.type
_entity_poly.pdbx_seq_one_letter_code
_entity_poly.pdbx_strand_id
1 'polypeptide(L)'
;DILVVNKADRPGLDRTLRALEMMLEIEGNGARYVRHHGQLLRVESPVESDEDEATWKVVVMKTVAMGGTGIEELRQRIEAHRTWLMESGEMALREQLRIANTLENIIRAELNRRIAASMPASGLDDLVEAIRRRESDPYAAAAGLLSAV
;
A
#
# COMPACT_ATOMS: atom_id res chain seq x y z
N ASP A 1 5.45 -7.21 9.20
CA ASP A 1 6.54 -6.57 8.41
C ASP A 1 7.85 -6.57 9.17
N ILE A 2 8.96 -6.34 8.48
CA ILE A 2 10.31 -6.24 9.05
C ILE A 2 10.95 -4.98 8.49
N LEU A 3 11.37 -4.07 9.37
CA LEU A 3 12.05 -2.85 8.97
C LEU A 3 13.56 -3.01 9.19
N VAL A 4 14.34 -2.60 8.20
CA VAL A 4 15.80 -2.75 8.22
C VAL A 4 16.46 -1.44 7.79
N VAL A 5 17.34 -0.90 8.62
CA VAL A 5 18.22 0.21 8.27
C VAL A 5 19.60 -0.34 7.93
N ASN A 6 19.89 -0.35 6.63
CA ASN A 6 21.20 -0.76 6.11
C ASN A 6 22.21 0.40 6.20
N LYS A 7 23.51 0.07 6.12
CA LYS A 7 24.65 1.00 6.35
C LYS A 7 24.65 1.59 7.76
N ALA A 8 24.37 0.74 8.74
CA ALA A 8 24.36 1.11 10.15
C ALA A 8 25.73 1.58 10.69
N ASP A 9 26.79 1.49 9.89
CA ASP A 9 28.10 2.09 10.15
C ASP A 9 28.15 3.61 9.90
N ARG A 10 27.11 4.21 9.30
CA ARG A 10 27.11 5.61 8.89
C ARG A 10 26.64 6.56 9.98
N PRO A 11 27.23 7.77 10.07
CA PRO A 11 26.77 8.80 10.98
C PRO A 11 25.32 9.19 10.67
N GLY A 12 24.53 9.46 11.71
CA GLY A 12 23.12 9.83 11.59
C GLY A 12 22.13 8.67 11.72
N LEU A 13 22.60 7.43 11.81
CA LEU A 13 21.76 6.24 12.03
C LEU A 13 20.78 6.41 13.20
N ASP A 14 21.25 6.93 14.33
CA ASP A 14 20.44 7.05 15.55
C ASP A 14 19.20 7.92 15.36
N ARG A 15 19.28 8.94 14.48
CA ARG A 15 18.12 9.78 14.16
C ARG A 15 17.09 8.99 13.35
N THR A 16 17.55 8.24 12.36
CA THR A 16 16.67 7.40 11.53
C THR A 16 16.00 6.31 12.35
N LEU A 17 16.74 5.66 13.25
CA LEU A 17 16.18 4.62 14.12
C LEU A 17 15.11 5.17 15.03
N ARG A 18 15.39 6.26 15.75
CA ARG A 18 14.40 6.90 16.62
C ARG A 18 13.16 7.33 15.84
N ALA A 19 13.34 7.87 14.63
CA ALA A 19 12.21 8.25 13.79
C ALA A 19 11.33 7.05 13.43
N LEU A 20 11.93 5.93 13.04
CA LEU A 20 11.20 4.71 12.70
C LEU A 20 10.56 4.06 13.94
N GLU A 21 11.25 4.04 15.06
CA GLU A 21 10.72 3.53 16.34
C GLU A 21 9.51 4.35 16.79
N MET A 22 9.60 5.69 16.77
CA MET A 22 8.47 6.57 17.08
C MET A 22 7.28 6.35 16.13
N MET A 23 7.53 6.15 14.83
CA MET A 23 6.46 5.85 13.87
C MET A 23 5.73 4.54 14.21
N LEU A 24 6.48 3.50 14.60
CA LEU A 24 5.92 2.22 15.02
C LEU A 24 5.14 2.32 16.35
N GLU A 25 5.61 3.13 17.29
CA GLU A 25 4.89 3.39 18.55
C GLU A 25 3.57 4.11 18.31
N ILE A 26 3.54 5.06 17.37
CA ILE A 26 2.31 5.76 16.96
C ILE A 26 1.33 4.79 16.29
N GLU A 27 1.81 3.86 15.47
CA GLU A 27 1.00 2.87 14.78
C GLU A 27 0.50 1.75 15.71
N GLY A 28 1.28 1.41 16.74
CA GLY A 28 0.95 0.40 17.76
C GLY A 28 -0.27 0.73 18.63
N ASN A 29 -0.82 1.94 18.52
CA ASN A 29 -1.94 2.41 19.34
C ASN A 29 -3.26 2.58 18.59
N GLY A 30 -3.40 2.06 17.36
CA GLY A 30 -4.70 2.07 16.69
C GLY A 30 -4.66 1.85 15.19
N ALA A 31 -5.12 0.65 14.80
CA ALA A 31 -5.58 0.25 13.47
C ALA A 31 -4.52 0.06 12.35
N ARG A 32 -4.62 -1.10 11.69
CA ARG A 32 -3.98 -1.34 10.39
C ARG A 32 -4.66 -0.45 9.35
N TYR A 33 -3.92 0.51 8.83
CA TYR A 33 -4.34 1.28 7.68
C TYR A 33 -3.95 0.55 6.40
N VAL A 34 -4.93 -0.03 5.69
CA VAL A 34 -4.69 -0.59 4.36
C VAL A 34 -5.00 0.49 3.34
N ARG A 35 -4.00 0.85 2.54
CA ARG A 35 -4.19 1.83 1.46
C ARG A 35 -4.89 1.16 0.29
N HIS A 36 -6.17 1.46 0.14
CA HIS A 36 -6.96 1.11 -1.04
C HIS A 36 -7.22 2.43 -1.81
N HIS A 37 -6.51 2.63 -2.92
CA HIS A 37 -6.79 3.69 -3.91
C HIS A 37 -6.74 5.13 -3.40
N GLY A 38 -5.75 5.44 -2.58
CA GLY A 38 -5.59 6.78 -2.01
C GLY A 38 -6.52 7.06 -0.82
N GLN A 39 -7.48 6.18 -0.53
CA GLN A 39 -8.19 6.15 0.73
C GLN A 39 -7.46 5.23 1.73
N LEU A 40 -7.27 5.74 2.95
CA LEU A 40 -6.85 4.93 4.08
C LEU A 40 -8.08 4.21 4.60
N LEU A 41 -8.24 2.94 4.22
CA LEU A 41 -9.29 2.09 4.78
C LEU A 41 -8.75 1.54 6.11
N ARG A 42 -9.40 1.95 7.20
CA ARG A 42 -9.21 1.37 8.52
C ARG A 42 -9.81 -0.03 8.46
N VAL A 43 -8.97 -1.06 8.44
CA VAL A 43 -9.45 -2.41 8.74
C VAL A 43 -9.46 -2.50 10.26
N GLU A 44 -10.64 -2.47 10.85
CA GLU A 44 -10.78 -2.81 12.27
C GLU A 44 -10.29 -4.25 12.43
N SER A 45 -9.20 -4.42 13.18
CA SER A 45 -8.82 -5.74 13.65
C SER A 45 -9.99 -6.23 14.51
N PRO A 46 -10.56 -7.40 14.23
CA PRO A 46 -11.56 -7.93 15.13
C PRO A 46 -10.85 -8.22 16.46
N VAL A 47 -11.44 -7.68 17.52
CA VAL A 47 -11.22 -8.00 18.94
C VAL A 47 -10.04 -7.26 19.62
N GLU A 48 -10.39 -6.35 20.53
CA GLU A 48 -9.61 -6.11 21.76
C GLU A 48 -9.76 -7.36 22.63
N SER A 49 -8.85 -8.32 22.46
CA SER A 49 -8.63 -9.40 23.41
C SER A 49 -7.24 -9.21 24.00
N ASP A 50 -7.06 -9.60 25.26
CA ASP A 50 -5.80 -9.62 26.02
C ASP A 50 -4.74 -10.56 25.36
N GLU A 51 -4.38 -10.30 24.10
CA GLU A 51 -3.48 -11.09 23.25
C GLU A 51 -2.37 -10.19 22.65
N ASP A 52 -1.66 -9.45 23.49
CA ASP A 52 -0.43 -8.76 23.07
C ASP A 52 0.63 -9.74 22.52
N GLU A 53 0.51 -11.04 22.79
CA GLU A 53 1.41 -12.09 22.29
C GLU A 53 1.11 -12.59 20.86
N ALA A 54 -0.13 -12.47 20.36
CA ALA A 54 -0.50 -13.06 19.06
C ALA A 54 -0.16 -12.16 17.85
N THR A 55 0.03 -10.86 18.06
CA THR A 55 0.28 -9.88 17.00
C THR A 55 1.76 -9.80 16.65
N TRP A 56 2.09 -9.90 15.35
CA TRP A 56 3.48 -9.73 14.91
C TRP A 56 4.02 -8.33 15.21
N LYS A 57 4.94 -8.24 16.16
CA LYS A 57 5.63 -7.00 16.50
C LYS A 57 6.67 -6.63 15.44
N VAL A 58 6.43 -5.54 14.72
CA VAL A 58 7.43 -4.97 13.81
C VAL A 58 8.55 -4.35 14.64
N VAL A 59 9.80 -4.65 14.29
CA VAL A 59 11.00 -4.12 14.92
C VAL A 59 11.92 -3.52 13.87
N VAL A 60 12.71 -2.53 14.26
CA VAL A 60 13.70 -1.89 13.38
C VAL A 60 15.06 -2.57 13.60
N MET A 61 15.54 -3.28 12.58
CA MET A 61 16.84 -3.96 12.60
C MET A 61 17.91 -3.12 11.92
N LYS A 62 19.16 -3.32 12.32
CA LYS A 62 20.33 -2.63 11.77
C LYS A 62 21.18 -3.63 10.99
N THR A 63 21.64 -3.25 9.80
CA THR A 63 22.55 -4.08 9.02
C THR A 63 23.68 -3.28 8.41
N VAL A 64 24.81 -3.94 8.14
CA VAL A 64 25.91 -3.43 7.31
C VAL A 64 26.18 -4.46 6.23
N ALA A 65 25.49 -4.32 5.09
CA ALA A 65 25.55 -5.32 4.02
C ALA A 65 26.98 -5.63 3.55
N MET A 66 27.85 -4.61 3.44
CA MET A 66 29.25 -4.78 3.02
C MET A 66 30.08 -5.61 4.02
N GLY A 67 29.71 -5.63 5.30
CA GLY A 67 30.42 -6.34 6.36
C GLY A 67 29.69 -7.59 6.85
N GLY A 68 28.53 -7.93 6.28
CA GLY A 68 27.70 -9.06 6.71
C GLY A 68 27.05 -8.89 8.09
N THR A 69 27.26 -7.78 8.78
CA THR A 69 26.75 -7.54 10.14
C THR A 69 25.23 -7.42 10.16
N GLY A 70 24.57 -8.15 11.05
CA GLY A 70 23.11 -8.13 11.22
C GLY A 70 22.34 -8.96 10.19
N ILE A 71 23.03 -9.59 9.22
CA ILE A 71 22.39 -10.32 8.11
C ILE A 71 21.82 -11.66 8.57
N GLU A 72 22.52 -12.37 9.46
CA GLU A 72 22.07 -13.66 9.98
C GLU A 72 20.85 -13.48 10.89
N GLU A 73 20.86 -12.46 11.75
CA GLU A 73 19.72 -12.07 12.59
C GLU A 73 18.53 -11.67 11.72
N LEU A 74 18.76 -10.93 10.63
CA LEU A 74 17.71 -10.58 9.67
C LEU A 74 17.11 -11.83 9.01
N ARG A 75 17.94 -12.80 8.59
CA ARG A 75 17.48 -14.07 8.01
C ARG A 75 16.55 -14.80 8.98
N GLN A 76 16.98 -14.93 10.24
CA GLN A 76 16.17 -15.57 11.29
C GLN A 76 14.85 -14.84 11.52
N ARG A 77 14.85 -13.50 11.51
CA ARG A 77 13.63 -12.71 11.66
C ARG A 77 12.67 -12.89 10.47
N ILE A 78 13.19 -12.99 9.25
CA ILE A 78 12.41 -13.27 8.03
C ILE A 78 11.74 -14.64 8.14
N GLU A 79 12.46 -15.65 8.60
CA GLU A 79 11.92 -17.00 8.81
C GLU A 79 10.82 -17.02 9.87
N ALA A 80 11.06 -16.39 11.03
CA ALA A 80 10.06 -16.26 12.08
C ALA A 80 8.79 -15.54 11.58
N HIS A 81 8.95 -14.49 10.76
CA HIS A 81 7.81 -13.76 10.18
C HIS A 81 7.03 -14.63 9.21
N ARG A 82 7.74 -15.41 8.38
CA ARG A 82 7.11 -16.33 7.44
C ARG A 82 6.30 -17.40 8.18
N THR A 83 6.86 -17.99 9.23
CA THR A 83 6.16 -18.96 10.08
C THR A 83 4.90 -18.36 10.68
N TRP A 84 5.03 -17.19 11.33
CA TRP A 84 3.87 -16.49 11.88
C TRP A 84 2.81 -16.17 10.82
N LEU A 85 3.20 -15.70 9.63
CA LEU A 85 2.25 -15.42 8.53
C LEU A 85 1.46 -16.67 8.10
N MET A 86 2.10 -17.84 8.10
CA MET A 86 1.45 -19.11 7.75
C MET A 86 0.53 -19.60 8.87
N GLU A 87 0.99 -19.56 10.12
CA GLU A 87 0.25 -20.07 11.28
C GLU A 87 -0.94 -19.18 11.67
N SER A 88 -0.79 -17.86 11.55
CA SER A 88 -1.87 -16.90 11.82
C SER A 88 -2.91 -16.81 10.69
N GLY A 89 -2.66 -17.40 9.52
CA GLY A 89 -3.50 -17.25 8.33
C GLY A 89 -3.39 -15.88 7.64
N GLU A 90 -2.62 -14.94 8.19
CA GLU A 90 -2.39 -13.60 7.64
C GLU A 90 -1.82 -13.64 6.21
N MET A 91 -1.05 -14.69 5.86
CA MET A 91 -0.54 -14.88 4.50
C MET A 91 -1.66 -14.96 3.46
N ALA A 92 -2.71 -15.73 3.74
CA ALA A 92 -3.83 -15.91 2.83
C ALA A 92 -4.65 -14.62 2.69
N LEU A 93 -4.85 -13.89 3.79
CA LEU A 93 -5.53 -12.59 3.79
C LEU A 93 -4.77 -11.56 2.93
N ARG A 94 -3.45 -11.44 3.14
CA ARG A 94 -2.58 -10.55 2.35
C ARG A 94 -2.58 -10.92 0.87
N GLU A 95 -2.58 -12.21 0.56
CA GLU A 95 -2.65 -12.70 -0.81
C GLU A 95 -3.95 -12.29 -1.50
N GLN A 96 -5.08 -12.48 -0.82
CA GLN A 96 -6.39 -12.07 -1.33
C GLN A 96 -6.45 -10.56 -1.60
N LEU A 97 -5.96 -9.74 -0.65
CA LEU A 97 -5.89 -8.28 -0.82
C LEU A 97 -4.99 -7.88 -2.00
N ARG A 98 -3.84 -8.55 -2.16
CA ARG A 98 -2.92 -8.31 -3.28
C ARG A 98 -3.57 -8.65 -4.63
N ILE A 99 -4.27 -9.78 -4.71
CA ILE A 99 -5.00 -10.19 -5.92
C ILE A 99 -6.10 -9.17 -6.23
N ALA A 100 -6.91 -8.78 -5.24
CA ALA A 100 -7.98 -7.81 -5.42
C ALA A 100 -7.45 -6.47 -5.95
N ASN A 101 -6.38 -5.93 -5.35
CA ASN A 101 -5.75 -4.70 -5.80
C ASN A 101 -5.16 -4.82 -7.21
N THR A 102 -4.55 -5.97 -7.52
CA THR A 102 -3.99 -6.24 -8.85
C THR A 102 -5.10 -6.26 -9.90
N LEU A 103 -6.19 -6.99 -9.62
CA LEU A 103 -7.34 -7.08 -10.50
C LEU A 103 -7.96 -5.70 -10.74
N GLU A 104 -8.15 -4.91 -9.68
CA GLU A 104 -8.68 -3.56 -9.81
C GLU A 104 -7.78 -2.65 -10.65
N ASN A 105 -6.45 -2.70 -10.46
CA ASN A 105 -5.51 -1.94 -11.27
C ASN A 105 -5.56 -2.34 -12.75
N ILE A 106 -5.71 -3.64 -13.04
CA ILE A 106 -5.88 -4.15 -14.41
C ILE A 106 -7.18 -3.60 -15.01
N ILE A 107 -8.30 -3.68 -14.28
CA ILE A 107 -9.60 -3.17 -14.72
C ILE A 107 -9.52 -1.66 -14.99
N ARG A 108 -8.93 -0.88 -14.08
CA ARG A 108 -8.76 0.57 -14.27
C ARG A 108 -7.90 0.90 -15.48
N ALA A 109 -6.76 0.21 -15.65
CA ALA A 109 -5.88 0.40 -16.80
C ALA A 109 -6.58 0.05 -18.12
N GLU A 110 -7.36 -1.03 -18.13
CA GLU A 110 -8.11 -1.46 -19.30
C GLU A 110 -9.24 -0.49 -19.66
N LEU A 111 -10.04 -0.07 -18.67
CA LEU A 111 -11.08 0.95 -18.87
C LEU A 111 -10.48 2.24 -19.43
N ASN A 112 -9.39 2.72 -18.84
CA ASN A 112 -8.70 3.93 -19.33
C ASN A 112 -8.21 3.77 -20.78
N ARG A 113 -7.68 2.59 -21.13
CA ARG A 113 -7.24 2.32 -22.51
C ARG A 113 -8.41 2.35 -23.49
N ARG A 114 -9.55 1.74 -23.13
CA ARG A 114 -10.74 1.71 -23.98
C ARG A 114 -11.36 3.10 -24.14
N ILE A 115 -11.47 3.87 -23.05
CA ILE A 115 -11.91 5.26 -23.10
C ILE A 115 -11.01 6.05 -24.05
N ALA A 116 -9.68 5.95 -23.89
CA ALA A 116 -8.74 6.66 -24.76
C ALA A 116 -8.87 6.25 -26.25
N ALA A 117 -9.18 4.99 -26.53
CA ALA A 117 -9.36 4.48 -27.88
C ALA A 117 -10.70 4.89 -28.51
N SER A 118 -11.74 5.15 -27.71
CA SER A 118 -13.04 5.63 -28.20
C SER A 118 -13.12 7.17 -28.33
N MET A 119 -12.10 7.89 -27.85
CA MET A 119 -12.03 9.34 -27.99
C MET A 119 -11.92 9.78 -29.47
N PRO A 120 -12.58 10.88 -29.87
CA PRO A 120 -12.34 11.51 -31.16
C PRO A 120 -10.91 12.03 -31.26
N ALA A 121 -10.45 12.31 -32.49
CA ALA A 121 -9.10 12.82 -32.74
C ALA A 121 -8.80 14.17 -32.05
N SER A 122 -9.83 14.96 -31.75
CA SER A 122 -9.76 16.19 -30.93
C SER A 122 -9.55 15.92 -29.44
N GLY A 123 -9.58 14.67 -29.00
CA GLY A 123 -9.35 14.27 -27.62
C GLY A 123 -10.39 14.85 -26.67
N LEU A 124 -9.93 15.36 -25.53
CA LEU A 124 -10.78 15.95 -24.49
C LEU A 124 -11.17 17.40 -24.76
N ASP A 125 -10.53 18.07 -25.71
CA ASP A 125 -10.63 19.53 -25.86
C ASP A 125 -12.07 19.98 -26.15
N ASP A 126 -12.78 19.26 -27.03
CA ASP A 126 -14.18 19.57 -27.35
C ASP A 126 -15.11 19.39 -26.14
N LEU A 127 -14.87 18.35 -25.33
CA LEU A 127 -15.65 18.10 -24.12
C LEU A 127 -15.39 19.16 -23.05
N VAL A 128 -14.13 19.56 -22.88
CA VAL A 128 -13.74 20.63 -21.95
C VAL A 128 -14.35 21.96 -22.38
N GLU A 129 -14.34 22.27 -23.67
CA GLU A 129 -14.92 23.50 -24.21
C GLU A 129 -16.45 23.52 -24.07
N ALA A 130 -17.14 22.40 -24.30
CA ALA A 130 -18.59 22.28 -24.07
C ALA A 130 -18.96 22.50 -22.59
N ILE A 131 -18.17 21.95 -21.66
CA ILE A 131 -18.35 22.18 -20.21
C ILE A 131 -18.08 23.65 -19.86
N ARG A 132 -17.01 24.24 -20.41
CA ARG A 132 -16.66 25.65 -20.20
C ARG A 132 -17.78 26.59 -20.66
N ARG A 133 -18.45 26.24 -21.76
CA ARG A 133 -19.62 26.95 -22.31
C ARG A 133 -20.93 26.67 -21.57
N ARG A 134 -20.93 25.75 -20.61
CA ARG A 134 -22.12 25.26 -19.87
C ARG A 134 -23.15 24.58 -20.77
N GLU A 135 -22.70 24.01 -21.89
CA GLU A 135 -23.51 23.18 -22.80
C GLU A 135 -23.59 21.73 -22.31
N SER A 136 -22.68 21.34 -21.43
CA SER A 136 -22.64 20.05 -20.71
C SER A 136 -22.05 20.25 -19.31
N ASP A 137 -22.07 19.21 -18.49
CA ASP A 137 -21.42 19.16 -17.19
C ASP A 137 -20.43 17.96 -17.10
N PRO A 138 -19.48 17.95 -16.14
CA PRO A 138 -18.47 16.90 -16.04
C PRO A 138 -19.05 15.48 -15.88
N TYR A 139 -20.19 15.33 -15.20
CA TYR A 139 -20.81 14.02 -14.99
C TYR A 139 -21.48 13.52 -16.27
N ALA A 140 -22.19 14.40 -16.98
CA ALA A 140 -22.79 14.06 -18.27
C ALA A 140 -21.74 13.70 -19.32
N ALA A 141 -20.64 14.47 -19.41
CA ALA A 141 -19.53 14.17 -20.31
C ALA A 141 -18.85 12.82 -19.97
N ALA A 142 -18.58 12.56 -18.69
CA ALA A 142 -18.01 11.29 -18.24
C ALA A 142 -18.93 10.09 -18.52
N ALA A 143 -20.24 10.23 -18.28
CA ALA A 143 -21.21 9.20 -18.59
C ALA A 143 -21.26 8.89 -20.10
N GLY A 144 -21.17 9.92 -20.95
CA GLY A 144 -21.06 9.76 -22.40
C GLY A 144 -19.83 8.94 -22.80
N LEU A 145 -18.66 9.28 -22.25
CA LEU A 145 -17.42 8.52 -22.50
C LEU A 145 -17.49 7.08 -22.03
N LEU A 146 -18.08 6.82 -20.86
CA LEU A 146 -18.23 5.48 -20.32
C LEU A 146 -19.24 4.63 -21.10
N SER A 147 -20.26 5.25 -21.70
CA SER A 147 -21.24 4.53 -22.54
C SER A 147 -20.67 4.07 -23.89
N ALA A 148 -19.54 4.64 -24.32
CA ALA A 148 -18.87 4.34 -25.58
C ALA A 148 -17.83 3.19 -25.47
N VAL A 149 -17.70 2.56 -24.30
CA VAL A 149 -16.74 1.51 -23.95
C VAL A 149 -17.45 0.21 -23.59
#